data_AF-A0A5B1CNH1-F1
#
_entry.id   AF-A0A5B1CNH1-F1
#
_cell.length_a   1.000
_cell.length_b   1.000
_cell.length_c   1.000
_cell.angle_alpha   90.00
_cell.angle_beta   90.00
_cell.angle_gamma   90.00
#
_symmetry.space_group_name_H-M   'P 1'
#
loop_
_entity.id
_entity.type
_entity.pdbx_description
1 polymer ?
#
loop_
_entity_poly.entity_id
_entity_poly.type
_entity_poly.pdbx_seq_one_letter_code
_entity_poly.pdbx_strand_id
1 'polypeptide(L)' 'MIENAVEYEKAIAELRSLQDRLDALQRDYPIGEKGFTKAGIRKLIARINEELAVFEGSAEARAT' A
#
# COMPACT_ATOMS: atom_id res chain seq x y z
N MET A 1 -7.10 -6.49 7.21
CA MET A 1 -8.04 -5.45 7.66
C MET A 1 -7.38 -4.80 8.85
N ILE A 2 -7.30 -3.47 8.86
CA ILE A 2 -6.65 -2.68 9.90
C ILE A 2 -7.70 -2.40 10.98
N GLU A 3 -7.43 -2.81 12.21
CA GLU A 3 -8.40 -2.73 13.32
C GLU A 3 -7.94 -1.79 14.43
N ASN A 4 -6.64 -1.51 14.50
CA ASN A 4 -6.03 -0.70 15.55
C ASN A 4 -4.86 0.16 15.04
N ALA A 5 -4.41 1.09 15.88
CA ALA A 5 -3.34 2.03 15.54
C ALA A 5 -2.00 1.34 15.22
N VAL A 6 -1.70 0.21 15.86
CA VAL A 6 -0.45 -0.54 15.60
C VAL A 6 -0.46 -1.15 14.20
N GLU A 7 -1.59 -1.70 13.78
CA GLU A 7 -1.78 -2.21 12.42
C GLU A 7 -1.79 -1.10 11.38
N TYR A 8 -2.35 0.07 11.73
CA TYR A 8 -2.32 1.25 10.88
C TYR A 8 -0.88 1.71 10.62
N GLU A 9 -0.06 1.83 11.66
CA GLU A 9 1.36 2.21 11.52
C GLU A 9 2.15 1.19 10.69
N LYS A 10 1.90 -0.11 10.89
CA LYS A 10 2.51 -1.17 10.08
C LYS A 10 2.10 -1.07 8.62
N ALA A 11 0.82 -0.83 8.34
CA ALA A 11 0.31 -0.68 6.98
C ALA A 11 0.92 0.54 6.28
N ILE A 12 1.10 1.67 6.99
CA ILE A 12 1.80 2.84 6.46
C ILE A 12 3.27 2.53 6.16
N ALA A 13 3.97 1.81 7.04
CA ALA A 13 5.35 1.41 6.81
C ALA A 13 5.49 0.46 5.62
N GLU A 14 4.58 -0.50 5.49
CA GLU A 14 4.53 -1.43 4.36
C GLU A 14 4.23 -0.71 3.05
N LEU A 15 3.27 0.23 3.05
CA LEU A 15 2.94 1.06 1.89
C LEU A 15 4.17 1.82 1.37
N ARG A 16 4.92 2.46 2.28
CA ARG A 16 6.18 3.17 1.93
C ARG A 16 7.20 2.22 1.31
N SER A 17 7.43 1.07 1.95
CA SER A 17 8.38 0.06 1.43
C SER A 17 7.98 -0.46 0.05
N LEU A 18 6.68 -0.64 -0.22
CA LEU A 18 6.19 -1.10 -1.51
C LEU A 18 6.34 -0.01 -2.59
N GLN A 19 6.11 1.25 -2.23
CA GLN A 19 6.31 2.38 -3.14
C GLN A 19 7.79 2.52 -3.53
N ASP A 20 8.70 2.50 -2.55
CA ASP A 20 10.14 2.55 -2.80
C ASP A 20 10.61 1.41 -3.72
N ARG A 21 10.07 0.21 -3.49
CA ARG A 21 10.36 -0.96 -4.33
C ARG A 21 9.79 -0.81 -5.74
N LEU A 22 8.61 -0.23 -5.90
CA LEU A 22 8.02 0.04 -7.20
C LEU A 22 8.86 1.06 -7.98
N ASP A 23 9.29 2.13 -7.32
CA ASP A 23 10.10 3.18 -7.91
C ASP A 23 11.46 2.64 -8.37
N ALA A 24 12.12 1.82 -7.53
CA ALA A 24 13.34 1.12 -7.90
C ALA A 24 13.13 0.21 -9.14
N LEU A 25 12.06 -0.59 -9.15
CA LEU A 25 11.74 -1.45 -10.29
C LEU A 25 11.39 -0.68 -11.56
N GLN A 26 10.79 0.51 -11.43
CA GLN A 26 10.49 1.36 -12.58
C GLN A 26 11.78 1.96 -13.16
N ARG A 27 12.70 2.40 -12.31
CA ARG A 27 14.01 2.91 -12.72
C ARG A 27 14.86 1.83 -13.38
N ASP A 28 14.92 0.65 -12.77
CA ASP A 28 15.84 -0.41 -13.20
C ASP A 28 15.32 -1.15 -14.45
N TYR A 29 13.99 -1.12 -14.70
CA TYR A 29 13.35 -1.83 -15.82
C TYR A 29 12.33 -0.96 -16.58
N PRO A 30 12.73 0.14 -17.23
CA PRO A 30 11.80 1.16 -17.73
C PRO A 30 10.82 0.70 -18.83
N ILE A 31 11.15 -0.35 -19.61
CA ILE A 31 10.37 -0.77 -20.78
C ILE A 31 10.20 -2.30 -20.83
N GLY A 32 8.95 -2.75 -21.07
CA GLY A 32 8.66 -4.00 -21.79
C GLY A 32 8.98 -5.34 -21.12
N GLU A 33 9.75 -5.39 -20.04
CA GLU A 33 9.99 -6.65 -19.34
C GLU A 33 8.73 -7.12 -18.61
N LYS A 34 8.10 -8.14 -19.19
CA LYS A 34 6.96 -8.85 -18.61
C LYS A 34 7.44 -9.62 -17.38
N GLY A 35 7.33 -9.00 -16.22
CA GLY A 35 7.63 -9.61 -14.93
C GLY A 35 6.54 -9.34 -13.90
N PHE A 36 6.23 -10.36 -13.11
CA PHE A 36 5.24 -10.41 -12.03
C PHE A 36 5.43 -9.33 -10.92
N THR A 37 6.46 -8.48 -11.04
CA THR A 37 6.95 -7.60 -9.98
C THR A 37 6.20 -6.27 -9.90
N LYS A 38 5.98 -5.57 -11.02
CA LYS A 38 5.34 -4.24 -10.98
C LYS A 38 3.83 -4.29 -10.76
N ALA A 39 3.15 -5.19 -11.45
CA ALA A 39 1.70 -5.34 -11.33
C ALA A 39 1.31 -5.92 -9.95
N GLY A 40 2.11 -6.86 -9.43
CA GLY A 40 1.91 -7.41 -8.09
C GLY A 40 2.05 -6.33 -7.01
N ILE A 41 3.14 -5.54 -7.06
CA ILE A 41 3.34 -4.44 -6.09
C ILE A 41 2.23 -3.40 -6.17
N ARG A 42 1.80 -2.99 -7.39
CA ARG A 42 0.66 -2.06 -7.53
C ARG A 42 -0.65 -2.62 -6.94
N LYS A 43 -0.90 -3.92 -7.06
CA LYS A 43 -2.07 -4.57 -6.44
C LYS A 43 -1.99 -4.56 -4.92
N LEU A 44 -0.80 -4.80 -4.35
CA LEU A 44 -0.58 -4.74 -2.90
C LEU A 44 -0.76 -3.32 -2.37
N ILE A 45 -0.19 -2.32 -3.05
CA ILE A 45 -0.39 -0.89 -2.73
C ILE A 45 -1.88 -0.54 -2.74
N ALA A 46 -2.61 -0.91 -3.79
CA ALA A 46 -4.05 -0.65 -3.89
C ALA A 46 -4.83 -1.27 -2.72
N ARG A 47 -4.55 -2.53 -2.39
CA ARG A 47 -5.17 -3.22 -1.25
C ARG A 47 -4.89 -2.49 0.07
N ILE A 48 -3.65 -2.08 0.33
CA ILE A 48 -3.30 -1.39 1.58
C ILE A 48 -4.03 -0.04 1.66
N ASN A 49 -4.10 0.71 0.56
CA ASN A 49 -4.85 1.97 0.51
C ASN A 49 -6.35 1.76 0.80
N GLU A 50 -6.96 0.70 0.27
CA GLU A 50 -8.35 0.34 0.59
C GLU A 50 -8.51 0.03 2.08
N GLU A 51 -7.62 -0.76 2.66
CA GLU A 51 -7.67 -1.10 4.10
C GLU A 51 -7.48 0.14 5.00
N LEU A 52 -6.60 1.07 4.62
CA LEU A 52 -6.38 2.34 5.33
C LEU A 52 -7.62 3.24 5.27
N ALA A 53 -8.21 3.40 4.09
CA ALA A 53 -9.40 4.23 3.90
C ALA A 53 -10.59 3.72 4.71
N VAL A 54 -10.77 2.40 4.79
CA VAL A 54 -11.81 1.79 5.63
C VAL A 54 -11.59 2.09 7.11
N PHE A 55 -10.35 1.97 7.59
CA PHE A 55 -10.02 2.26 8.98
C PHE A 55 -10.22 3.73 9.33
N GLU A 56 -9.77 4.64 8.47
CA GLU A 56 -9.90 6.10 8.64
C GLU A 56 -11.37 6.52 8.67
N GLY A 57 -12.19 6.07 7.71
CA GLY A 57 -13.63 6.35 7.71
C GLY A 57 -14.36 5.77 8.93
N SER A 58 -13.92 4.60 9.43
CA SER A 58 -14.47 4.00 10.66
C SER A 58 -14.00 4.72 11.93
N ALA A 59 -12.82 5.34 11.92
CA ALA A 59 -12.32 6.16 13.02
C ALA A 59 -13.06 7.51 13.08
N GLU A 60 -13.28 8.15 11.93
CA GLU A 60 -14.07 9.38 11.82
C GLU A 60 -15.50 9.19 12.34
N ALA A 61 -16.17 8.09 11.96
CA ALA A 61 -17.53 7.79 12.43
C ALA A 61 -17.64 7.53 13.94
N ARG A 62 -16.54 7.19 14.62
CA ARG A 62 -16.50 7.02 16.08
C ARG A 62 -16.25 8.33 16.84
N ALA A 63 -15.77 9.36 16.14
CA ALA A 63 -15.44 10.66 16.73
C ALA A 63 -16.58 11.68 16.66
N THR A 64 -17.64 11.39 15.89
CA THR A 64 -18.89 12.17 15.76
C THR A 64 -19.98 11.67 16.68
#